data_AF-A0A349N8B1-F1
#
_entry.id   AF-A0A349N8B1-F1
#
_cell.length_a   1.000
_cell.length_b   1.000
_cell.length_c   1.000
_cell.angle_alpha   90.00
_cell.angle_beta   90.00
_cell.angle_gamma   90.00
#
_symmetry.space_group_name_H-M   'P 1'
#
loop_
_entity.id
_entity.type
_entity.pdbx_description
1 polymer ?
#
loop_
_entity_poly.entity_id
_entity_poly.type
_entity_poly.pdbx_seq_one_letter_code
_entity_poly.pdbx_strand_id
1 'polypeptide(L)' 'TLKAGQEASEDEIKQFVAEKVATYKQIRLLEFIDEIPKSASGKILRRLLK' A
#
# COMPACT_ATOMS: atom_id res chain seq x y z
N THR A 1 3.40 -10.62 -4.22
CA THR A 1 2.38 -10.91 -3.20
C THR A 1 3.02 -11.76 -2.13
N LEU A 2 2.81 -11.42 -0.86
CA LEU A 2 3.28 -12.26 0.25
C LEU A 2 2.55 -13.61 0.19
N LYS A 3 3.24 -14.68 0.58
CA LYS A 3 2.63 -16.02 0.61
C LYS A 3 1.71 -16.13 1.84
N ALA A 4 0.80 -17.11 1.82
CA ALA A 4 -0.09 -17.37 2.94
C ALA A 4 0.73 -17.57 4.25
N GLY A 5 0.33 -16.87 5.31
CA GLY A 5 1.01 -16.88 6.62
C GLY A 5 2.25 -15.98 6.71
N GLN A 6 2.55 -15.19 5.68
CA GLN A 6 3.60 -14.18 5.76
C GLN A 6 3.02 -12.78 5.96
N GLU A 7 3.58 -12.09 6.93
CA GLU A 7 3.33 -10.68 7.21
C GLU A 7 4.52 -9.87 6.73
N ALA A 8 4.29 -8.61 6.39
CA ALA A 8 5.36 -7.65 6.16
C ALA A 8 5.08 -6.40 6.97
N SER A 9 6.13 -5.87 7.57
CA SER A 9 6.10 -4.59 8.24
C SER A 9 6.04 -3.44 7.23
N GLU A 10 5.62 -2.27 7.71
CA GLU A 10 5.62 -1.04 6.92
C GLU A 10 7.01 -0.70 6.38
N ASP A 11 8.05 -0.85 7.20
CA ASP A 11 9.43 -0.53 6.84
C ASP A 11 9.98 -1.46 5.76
N GLU A 12 9.68 -2.76 5.84
CA GLU A 12 10.07 -3.72 4.80
C GLU A 12 9.45 -3.37 3.44
N ILE A 13 8.17 -2.95 3.42
CA ILE A 13 7.50 -2.54 2.19
C ILE A 13 8.11 -1.24 1.66
N LYS A 14 8.33 -0.24 2.52
CA LYS A 14 8.94 1.03 2.12
C LYS A 14 10.34 0.82 1.53
N GLN A 15 11.16 0.01 2.19
CA GLN A 15 12.52 -0.32 1.75
C GLN A 15 12.51 -1.05 0.41
N PHE A 16 11.66 -2.06 0.26
CA PHE A 16 11.49 -2.81 -0.99
C PHE A 16 11.12 -1.91 -2.18
N VAL A 17 10.30 -0.88 -1.94
CA VAL A 17 9.93 0.09 -2.97
C VAL A 17 11.08 1.07 -3.23
N ALA A 18 11.74 1.55 -2.18
CA ALA A 18 12.84 2.51 -2.26
C ALA A 18 14.02 2.02 -3.11
N GLU A 19 14.30 0.71 -3.10
CA GLU A 19 15.35 0.09 -3.92
C GLU A 19 15.03 0.09 -5.43
N LYS A 20 13.76 0.30 -5.81
CA LYS A 20 13.28 0.16 -7.19
C LYS A 20 12.91 1.46 -7.86
N VAL A 21 12.80 2.54 -7.09
CA VAL A 21 12.32 3.83 -7.57
C VAL A 21 13.28 4.94 -7.19
N ALA A 22 13.33 5.99 -8.01
CA ALA A 22 14.09 7.19 -7.66
C ALA A 22 13.56 7.82 -6.37
N THR A 23 14.42 8.50 -5.62
CA THR A 23 14.15 9.04 -4.27
C THR A 23 12.84 9.82 -4.17
N TYR A 24 12.50 10.64 -5.17
CA TYR A 24 11.28 11.45 -5.15
C TYR A 24 9.98 10.65 -5.31
N LYS A 25 10.05 9.38 -5.75
CA LYS A 25 8.91 8.46 -5.90
C LYS A 25 8.76 7.49 -4.72
N GLN A 26 9.60 7.61 -3.70
CA GLN A 26 9.52 6.74 -2.53
C GLN A 26 8.22 6.98 -1.74
N ILE A 27 7.69 5.92 -1.14
CA ILE A 27 6.46 5.96 -0.35
C ILE A 27 6.75 6.68 0.97
N ARG A 28 6.00 7.74 1.24
CA ARG A 28 6.15 8.55 2.48
C ARG A 28 5.25 8.07 3.60
N LEU A 29 4.02 7.71 3.26
CA LEU A 29 2.99 7.22 4.18
C LEU A 29 2.48 5.88 3.68
N LEU A 30 2.35 4.92 4.59
CA LEU A 30 1.76 3.63 4.31
C LEU A 30 0.85 3.28 5.49
N GLU A 31 -0.35 2.81 5.18
CA GLU A 31 -1.32 2.36 6.18
C GLU A 31 -1.87 1.02 5.73
N PHE A 32 -1.96 0.08 6.67
CA PHE A 32 -2.64 -1.18 6.44
C PHE A 32 -4.11 -1.04 6.80
N ILE A 33 -4.98 -1.35 5.83
CA ILE A 33 -6.43 -1.35 5.99
C ILE A 33 -6.96 -2.73 5.62
N ASP A 34 -8.02 -3.17 6.30
CA ASP A 34 -8.62 -4.48 6.07
C ASP A 34 -9.25 -4.59 4.68
N GLU A 35 -9.80 -3.48 4.16
CA GLU A 35 -10.44 -3.44 2.85
C GLU A 35 -10.25 -2.12 2.12
N ILE A 36 -10.21 -2.20 0.79
CA ILE A 36 -10.19 -1.01 -0.08
C ILE A 36 -11.63 -0.53 -0.29
N PRO A 37 -11.98 0.72 0.08
CA PRO A 37 -13.32 1.25 -0.07
C PRO A 37 -13.68 1.36 -1.55
N LYS A 38 -14.79 0.75 -1.93
CA LYS A 38 -15.29 0.71 -3.32
C LYS A 38 -16.75 1.15 -3.40
N SER A 39 -17.13 1.73 -4.54
CA SER A 39 -18.54 1.97 -4.86
C SER A 39 -19.28 0.65 -5.10
N ALA A 40 -20.61 0.70 -5.16
CA ALA A 40 -21.44 -0.45 -5.56
C ALA A 40 -21.06 -1.01 -6.94
N SER A 41 -20.48 -0.18 -7.82
CA SER A 41 -19.95 -0.58 -9.14
C SER A 41 -18.47 -0.99 -9.12
N GLY A 42 -17.84 -1.09 -7.95
CA GLY A 42 -16.46 -1.56 -7.77
C GLY A 42 -15.36 -0.51 -7.94
N LYS A 43 -15.70 0.77 -8.18
CA LYS A 43 -14.70 1.84 -8.34
C LYS A 43 -14.08 2.19 -6.98
N ILE A 44 -12.76 2.31 -6.91
CA ILE A 44 -12.05 2.71 -5.69
C ILE A 44 -12.41 4.15 -5.31
N LEU A 45 -12.87 4.34 -4.07
CA LEU A 45 -13.26 5.64 -3.53
C LEU A 45 -12.07 6.35 -2.90
N ARG A 46 -11.15 6.86 -3.75
CA ARG A 46 -9.89 7.51 -3.29
C ARG A 46 -10.09 8.65 -2.30
N ARG A 47 -11.22 9.37 -2.31
CA ARG A 47 -11.48 10.46 -1.34
C ARG A 47 -11.55 9.98 0.12
N LEU A 48 -11.80 8.69 0.34
CA LEU A 48 -11.89 8.07 1.65
C LEU A 48 -10.53 7.52 2.13
N LEU A 49 -9.53 7.48 1.24
CA LEU A 49 -8.17 7.06 1.52
C LEU A 49 -7.32 8.33 1.54
N LYS A 50 -6.96 8.83 2.73
CA LYS A 50 -6.15 10.04 2.89
C LYS A 50 -4.72 9.68 3.24
#